data_AF-A0AAE5KNK1-F1
#
_entry.id   AF-A0AAE5KNK1-F1
#
_cell.length_a   1.000
_cell.length_b   1.000
_cell.length_c   1.000
_cell.angle_alpha   90.00
_cell.angle_beta   90.00
_cell.angle_gamma   90.00
#
_symmetry.space_group_name_H-M   'P 1'
#
loop_
_entity.id
_entity.type
_entity.pdbx_description
1 polymer ?
#
loop_
_entity_poly.entity_id
_entity_poly.type
_entity_poly.pdbx_seq_one_letter_code
_entity_poly.pdbx_strand_id
1 'polypeptide(L)'
;MARVLLTRTAVQGAPFERALNDLAAERGMPKIQVDFAPMQLPRTVAPEYSLFSLVSLAADGAFLWATFTSANAVRSCAELFGTSFAWALRDGGTRIACVGSATARALREIGLEPHFMPEKQDALGMLAEFPTEGANPELGIPESLRKPQNTPESAALGWDDMLSAQASVLVFEGANARPTLREGLVGLGFRAVRAVVYEMVPATASALEAGEISCVNARELIAGAGSNSAAVDVIVATAPSRLKELVGENPNPARIPPVAAIGRTTARMCEELGLRHRTAASPTPEALALAAIELLHSA
;
A
#
# COMPACT_ATOMS: atom_id res chain seq x y z
N MET A 1 16.40 28.70 1.89
CA MET A 1 16.16 27.43 2.61
C MET A 1 15.86 26.39 1.55
N ALA A 2 16.58 25.27 1.54
CA ALA A 2 16.34 24.23 0.54
C ALA A 2 14.96 23.59 0.74
N ARG A 3 14.32 23.18 -0.35
CA ARG A 3 12.97 22.65 -0.39
C ARG A 3 12.90 21.34 -1.15
N VAL A 4 12.35 20.33 -0.50
CA VAL A 4 12.25 18.96 -1.00
C VAL A 4 10.79 18.56 -1.08
N LEU A 5 10.39 18.02 -2.24
CA LEU A 5 9.03 17.52 -2.46
C LEU A 5 9.01 15.99 -2.38
N LEU A 6 8.31 15.44 -1.40
CA LEU A 6 8.18 13.99 -1.22
C LEU A 6 6.83 13.48 -1.71
N THR A 7 6.81 12.46 -2.58
CA THR A 7 5.58 11.92 -3.18
C THR A 7 4.75 11.00 -2.24
N ARG A 8 4.78 11.23 -0.93
CA ARG A 8 4.14 10.40 0.11
C ARG A 8 3.35 11.26 1.08
N THR A 9 2.48 10.62 1.86
CA THR A 9 1.77 11.29 2.95
C THR A 9 2.76 11.76 4.03
N ALA A 10 2.36 12.74 4.82
CA ALA A 10 3.15 13.25 5.94
C ALA A 10 3.49 12.12 6.93
N VAL A 11 2.51 11.27 7.26
CA VAL A 11 2.69 10.12 8.16
C VAL A 11 3.76 9.15 7.64
N GLN A 12 3.72 8.84 6.33
CA GLN A 12 4.67 7.91 5.71
C GLN A 12 6.04 8.55 5.48
N GLY A 13 6.08 9.87 5.30
CA GLY A 13 7.29 10.64 5.03
C GLY A 13 8.02 11.14 6.28
N ALA A 14 7.38 11.12 7.46
CA ALA A 14 7.98 11.62 8.70
C ALA A 14 9.34 10.98 9.06
N PRO A 15 9.59 9.66 8.89
CA PRO A 15 10.92 9.10 9.09
C PRO A 15 11.98 9.68 8.13
N PHE A 16 11.59 9.94 6.88
CA PHE A 16 12.48 10.57 5.90
C PHE A 16 12.77 12.03 6.25
N GLU A 17 11.76 12.81 6.63
CA GLU A 17 11.96 14.21 7.03
C GLU A 17 12.91 14.33 8.24
N ARG A 18 12.77 13.44 9.22
CA ARG A 18 13.70 13.36 10.35
C ARG A 18 15.12 13.03 9.88
N ALA A 19 15.30 11.92 9.16
CA ALA A 19 16.62 11.52 8.65
C ALA A 19 17.28 12.60 7.77
N LEU A 20 16.49 13.31 6.95
CA LEU A 20 16.97 14.41 6.12
C LEU A 20 17.49 15.57 6.95
N ASN A 21 16.74 15.99 7.97
CA ASN A 21 17.12 17.13 8.80
C ASN A 21 18.19 16.80 9.83
N ASP A 22 18.25 15.56 10.32
CA ASP A 22 19.36 15.07 11.15
C ASP A 22 20.67 15.10 10.35
N LEU A 23 20.66 14.56 9.12
CA LEU A 23 21.83 14.58 8.23
C LEU A 23 22.20 16.00 7.78
N ALA A 24 21.21 16.88 7.56
CA ALA A 24 21.46 18.29 7.26
C ALA A 24 22.18 18.98 8.43
N ALA A 25 21.73 18.75 9.67
CA ALA A 25 22.36 19.30 10.87
C ALA A 25 23.79 18.79 11.07
N GLU A 26 24.03 17.49 10.87
CA GLU A 26 25.36 16.88 10.91
C GLU A 26 26.33 17.51 9.89
N ARG A 27 25.82 17.96 8.74
CA ARG A 27 26.58 18.63 7.68
C ARG A 27 26.63 20.15 7.80
N GLY A 28 26.10 20.72 8.88
CA GLY A 28 26.04 22.17 9.09
C GLY A 28 25.13 22.91 8.11
N MET A 29 24.18 22.21 7.48
CA MET A 29 23.19 22.79 6.58
C MET A 29 21.99 23.34 7.37
N PRO A 30 21.34 24.43 6.94
CA PRO A 30 20.06 24.85 7.49
C PRO A 30 19.00 23.76 7.36
N LYS A 31 17.98 23.80 8.23
CA LYS A 31 16.81 22.92 8.13
C LYS A 31 16.25 22.93 6.70
N ILE A 32 15.95 21.76 6.17
CA ILE A 32 15.38 21.56 4.83
C ILE A 32 13.87 21.45 4.96
N GLN A 33 13.14 22.21 4.17
CA GLN A 33 11.68 22.13 4.14
C GLN A 33 11.25 20.91 3.33
N VAL A 34 10.38 20.07 3.90
CA VAL A 34 9.79 18.94 3.20
C VAL A 34 8.31 19.22 2.96
N ASP A 35 7.88 19.18 1.70
CA ASP A 35 6.47 19.17 1.35
C ASP A 35 6.03 17.75 1.03
N PHE A 36 4.91 17.35 1.61
CA PHE A 36 4.32 16.04 1.40
C PHE A 36 3.24 16.12 0.33
N ALA A 37 3.47 15.48 -0.81
CA ALA A 37 2.52 15.43 -1.92
C ALA A 37 2.13 13.97 -2.18
N PRO A 38 1.17 13.40 -1.43
CA PRO A 38 0.65 12.09 -1.79
C PRO A 38 0.02 12.16 -3.18
N MET A 39 0.44 11.30 -4.09
CA MET A 39 -0.15 11.24 -5.44
C MET A 39 -1.47 10.47 -5.42
N GLN A 40 -1.51 9.39 -4.64
CA GLN A 40 -2.69 8.56 -4.46
C GLN A 40 -2.89 8.22 -2.99
N LEU A 41 -4.14 8.17 -2.57
CA LEU A 41 -4.57 7.78 -1.23
C LEU A 41 -5.47 6.54 -1.31
N PRO A 42 -5.43 5.68 -0.28
CA PRO A 42 -6.43 4.62 -0.16
C PRO A 42 -7.80 5.25 0.12
N ARG A 43 -8.82 4.81 -0.60
CA ARG A 43 -10.23 5.08 -0.30
C ARG A 43 -10.90 3.76 -0.01
N THR A 44 -11.54 3.67 1.15
CA THR A 44 -12.40 2.54 1.51
C THR A 44 -13.57 2.45 0.51
N VAL A 45 -13.85 1.25 0.01
CA VAL A 45 -14.94 1.05 -0.95
C VAL A 45 -16.29 1.31 -0.30
N ALA A 46 -17.34 1.47 -1.10
CA ALA A 46 -18.69 1.60 -0.56
C ALA A 46 -19.08 0.34 0.25
N PRO A 47 -19.86 0.48 1.34
CA PRO A 47 -20.36 -0.66 2.08
C PRO A 47 -21.35 -1.45 1.22
N GLU A 48 -20.90 -2.59 0.69
CA GLU A 48 -21.71 -3.51 -0.12
C GLU A 48 -22.18 -4.71 0.70
N TYR A 49 -23.42 -5.17 0.49
CA TYR A 49 -23.99 -6.32 1.19
C TYR A 49 -23.09 -7.57 1.13
N SER A 50 -22.46 -7.81 -0.02
CA SER A 50 -21.51 -8.91 -0.24
C SER A 50 -20.37 -8.93 0.77
N LEU A 51 -19.81 -7.78 1.13
CA LEU A 51 -18.71 -7.67 2.09
C LEU A 51 -19.18 -8.01 3.51
N PHE A 52 -20.36 -7.51 3.92
CA PHE A 52 -20.93 -7.85 5.22
C PHE A 52 -21.30 -9.33 5.31
N SER A 53 -21.81 -9.93 4.23
CA SER A 53 -22.07 -11.37 4.17
C SER A 53 -20.80 -12.20 4.37
N LEU A 54 -19.65 -11.79 3.81
CA LEU A 54 -18.38 -12.47 4.05
C LEU A 54 -17.95 -12.39 5.52
N VAL A 55 -18.17 -11.27 6.19
CA VAL A 55 -17.88 -11.12 7.62
C VAL A 55 -18.82 -11.97 8.48
N SER A 56 -20.11 -12.05 8.14
CA SER A 56 -21.05 -12.95 8.81
C SER A 56 -20.65 -14.42 8.65
N LEU A 57 -20.31 -14.84 7.43
CA LEU A 57 -19.80 -16.18 7.17
C LEU A 57 -18.51 -16.47 7.96
N ALA A 58 -17.64 -15.47 8.13
CA ALA A 58 -16.47 -15.61 8.99
C ALA A 58 -16.85 -15.84 10.46
N ALA A 59 -17.85 -15.14 10.98
CA ALA A 59 -18.37 -15.37 12.33
C ALA A 59 -18.95 -16.79 12.51
N ASP A 60 -19.55 -17.34 11.45
CA ASP A 60 -20.08 -18.71 11.43
C ASP A 60 -19.01 -19.79 11.20
N GLY A 61 -17.73 -19.41 11.12
CA GLY A 61 -16.60 -20.34 10.97
C GLY A 61 -16.36 -20.83 9.54
N ALA A 62 -16.83 -20.10 8.52
CA ALA A 62 -16.67 -20.49 7.11
C ALA A 62 -15.25 -20.34 6.56
N PHE A 63 -14.33 -19.68 7.29
CA PHE A 63 -12.96 -19.42 6.85
C PHE A 63 -11.93 -19.89 7.86
N LEU A 64 -10.99 -20.73 7.40
CA LEU A 64 -9.84 -21.13 8.20
C LEU A 64 -8.86 -19.96 8.39
N TRP A 65 -8.64 -19.17 7.34
CA TRP A 65 -7.73 -18.03 7.36
C TRP A 65 -8.36 -16.74 6.85
N ALA A 66 -7.95 -15.62 7.42
CA ALA A 66 -8.08 -14.28 6.87
C ALA A 66 -6.68 -13.73 6.60
N THR A 67 -6.42 -13.31 5.35
CA THR A 67 -5.13 -12.74 4.93
C THR A 67 -5.26 -11.24 4.69
N PHE A 68 -4.26 -10.48 5.16
CA PHE A 68 -4.17 -9.04 4.95
C PHE A 68 -2.89 -8.68 4.20
N THR A 69 -3.08 -8.12 3.00
CA THR A 69 -1.98 -7.77 2.08
C THR A 69 -1.43 -6.37 2.29
N SER A 70 -2.09 -5.53 3.09
CA SER A 70 -1.63 -4.18 3.40
C SER A 70 -2.26 -3.64 4.69
N ALA A 71 -1.59 -2.70 5.34
CA ALA A 71 -2.17 -1.95 6.45
C ALA A 71 -3.44 -1.17 6.04
N ASN A 72 -3.53 -0.76 4.76
CA ASN A 72 -4.73 -0.11 4.23
C ASN A 72 -5.93 -1.06 4.23
N ALA A 73 -5.74 -2.33 3.86
CA ALA A 73 -6.81 -3.32 3.93
C ALA A 73 -7.37 -3.45 5.35
N VAL A 74 -6.49 -3.44 6.36
CA VAL A 74 -6.89 -3.51 7.78
C VAL A 74 -7.69 -2.27 8.19
N ARG A 75 -7.19 -1.08 7.88
CA ARG A 75 -7.86 0.20 8.22
C ARG A 75 -9.23 0.29 7.54
N SER A 76 -9.33 -0.10 6.27
CA SER A 76 -10.61 -0.13 5.55
C SER A 76 -11.58 -1.17 6.07
N CYS A 77 -11.12 -2.34 6.54
CA CYS A 77 -11.99 -3.27 7.25
C CYS A 77 -12.54 -2.65 8.55
N ALA A 78 -11.69 -1.98 9.32
CA ALA A 78 -12.12 -1.32 10.55
C ALA A 78 -13.12 -0.19 10.29
N GLU A 79 -12.96 0.55 9.19
CA GLU A 79 -13.90 1.59 8.75
C GLU A 79 -15.24 0.98 8.29
N LEU A 80 -15.21 -0.07 7.47
CA LEU A 80 -16.42 -0.70 6.92
C LEU A 80 -17.25 -1.42 7.98
N PHE A 81 -16.60 -2.17 8.84
CA PHE A 81 -17.23 -3.15 9.71
C PHE A 81 -17.24 -2.71 11.18
N GLY A 82 -16.48 -1.68 11.54
CA GLY A 82 -16.37 -1.21 12.91
C GLY A 82 -15.72 -2.23 13.86
N THR A 83 -16.05 -2.11 15.14
CA THR A 83 -15.47 -2.94 16.21
C THR A 83 -15.89 -4.42 16.14
N SER A 84 -17.01 -4.74 15.47
CA SER A 84 -17.50 -6.11 15.33
C SER A 84 -16.67 -6.99 14.42
N PHE A 85 -15.85 -6.41 13.56
CA PHE A 85 -14.98 -7.17 12.66
C PHE A 85 -14.04 -8.11 13.41
N ALA A 86 -13.38 -7.59 14.45
CA ALA A 86 -12.42 -8.37 15.21
C ALA A 86 -13.11 -9.51 15.97
N TRP A 87 -14.33 -9.28 16.48
CA TRP A 87 -15.13 -10.33 17.12
C TRP A 87 -15.58 -11.39 16.13
N ALA A 88 -16.07 -11.01 14.95
CA ALA A 88 -16.48 -11.96 13.92
C ALA A 88 -15.36 -12.95 13.54
N LEU A 89 -14.15 -12.46 13.27
CA LEU A 89 -13.03 -13.35 12.94
C LEU A 89 -12.63 -14.26 14.11
N ARG A 90 -12.74 -13.78 15.35
CA ARG A 90 -12.38 -14.55 16.55
C ARG A 90 -13.42 -15.62 16.88
N ASP A 91 -14.70 -15.27 16.84
CA ASP A 91 -15.81 -16.15 17.22
C ASP A 91 -15.93 -17.33 16.25
N GLY A 92 -15.65 -17.10 14.96
CA GLY A 92 -15.55 -18.16 13.97
C GLY A 92 -14.23 -18.93 13.95
N GLY A 93 -13.27 -18.59 14.82
CA GLY A 93 -11.98 -19.27 14.90
C GLY A 93 -11.05 -19.05 13.70
N THR A 94 -11.27 -17.98 12.92
CA THR A 94 -10.45 -17.67 11.74
C THR A 94 -9.04 -17.23 12.13
N ARG A 95 -8.03 -17.97 11.64
CA ARG A 95 -6.61 -17.61 11.84
C ARG A 95 -6.24 -16.42 10.97
N ILE A 96 -5.34 -15.58 11.47
CA ILE A 96 -4.98 -14.31 10.81
C ILE A 96 -3.57 -14.39 10.25
N ALA A 97 -3.42 -14.12 8.97
CA ALA A 97 -2.16 -14.04 8.28
C ALA A 97 -1.96 -12.63 7.70
N CYS A 98 -0.73 -12.13 7.71
CA CYS A 98 -0.44 -10.81 7.17
C CYS A 98 0.91 -10.77 6.45
N VAL A 99 1.01 -9.92 5.43
CA VAL A 99 2.21 -9.88 4.56
C VAL A 99 3.45 -9.33 5.27
N GLY A 100 3.31 -8.53 6.33
CA GLY A 100 4.48 -7.87 6.93
C GLY A 100 4.18 -6.98 8.12
N SER A 101 5.26 -6.45 8.70
CA SER A 101 5.26 -5.79 10.01
C SER A 101 4.32 -4.58 10.10
N ALA A 102 4.19 -3.79 9.03
CA ALA A 102 3.27 -2.66 8.98
C ALA A 102 1.80 -3.10 9.04
N THR A 103 1.46 -4.20 8.36
CA THR A 103 0.12 -4.80 8.42
C THR A 103 -0.13 -5.42 9.79
N ALA A 104 0.86 -6.12 10.36
CA ALA A 104 0.78 -6.68 11.71
C ALA A 104 0.50 -5.61 12.77
N ARG A 105 1.16 -4.44 12.67
CA ARG A 105 0.90 -3.30 13.55
C ARG A 105 -0.54 -2.79 13.42
N ALA A 106 -1.02 -2.61 12.19
CA ALA A 106 -2.39 -2.16 11.95
C ALA A 106 -3.44 -3.16 12.48
N LEU A 107 -3.18 -4.47 12.39
CA LEU A 107 -4.05 -5.51 12.96
C LEU A 107 -4.12 -5.38 14.49
N ARG A 108 -2.97 -5.20 15.15
CA ARG A 108 -2.91 -5.02 16.61
C ARG A 108 -3.62 -3.76 17.09
N GLU A 109 -3.56 -2.67 16.31
CA GLU A 109 -4.31 -1.43 16.59
C GLU A 109 -5.83 -1.67 16.69
N ILE A 110 -6.36 -2.67 15.96
CA ILE A 110 -7.78 -3.04 15.98
C ILE A 110 -8.06 -4.29 16.83
N GLY A 111 -7.08 -4.70 17.64
CA GLY A 111 -7.18 -5.84 18.54
C GLY A 111 -6.97 -7.21 17.89
N LEU A 112 -6.54 -7.30 16.63
CA LEU A 112 -6.26 -8.59 15.99
C LEU A 112 -4.78 -8.94 16.07
N GLU A 113 -4.45 -10.12 16.62
CA GLU A 113 -3.07 -10.63 16.61
C GLU A 113 -2.87 -11.55 15.40
N PRO A 114 -1.89 -11.25 14.52
CA PRO A 114 -1.54 -12.16 13.43
C PRO A 114 -0.98 -13.46 13.97
N HIS A 115 -1.50 -14.58 13.48
CA HIS A 115 -1.02 -15.93 13.76
C HIS A 115 0.14 -16.32 12.84
N PHE A 116 0.26 -15.65 11.68
CA PHE A 116 1.29 -15.91 10.69
C PHE A 116 1.75 -14.62 10.01
N MET A 117 3.06 -14.50 9.82
CA MET A 117 3.72 -13.47 9.02
C MET A 117 5.01 -14.08 8.45
N PRO A 118 5.25 -13.99 7.13
CA PRO A 118 6.44 -14.57 6.52
C PRO A 118 7.68 -13.75 6.83
N GLU A 119 8.87 -14.36 6.71
CA GLU A 119 10.13 -13.64 6.80
C GLU A 119 10.27 -12.64 5.65
N LYS A 120 10.01 -13.10 4.42
CA LYS A 120 9.98 -12.24 3.25
C LYS A 120 8.62 -11.55 3.14
N GLN A 121 8.60 -10.24 3.40
CA GLN A 121 7.36 -9.46 3.50
C GLN A 121 6.71 -9.09 2.15
N ASP A 122 6.45 -10.09 1.32
CA ASP A 122 5.73 -9.97 0.05
C ASP A 122 4.80 -11.17 -0.20
N ALA A 123 4.00 -11.10 -1.27
CA ALA A 123 3.05 -12.16 -1.61
C ALA A 123 3.72 -13.52 -1.89
N LEU A 124 4.96 -13.53 -2.39
CA LEU A 124 5.68 -14.77 -2.67
C LEU A 124 6.23 -15.38 -1.39
N GLY A 125 6.72 -14.56 -0.45
CA GLY A 125 7.13 -15.01 0.87
C GLY A 125 5.96 -15.57 1.67
N MET A 126 4.80 -14.91 1.62
CA MET A 126 3.56 -15.46 2.16
C MET A 126 3.32 -16.88 1.67
N LEU A 127 3.38 -17.13 0.36
CA LEU A 127 3.11 -18.44 -0.24
C LEU A 127 4.17 -19.49 0.06
N ALA A 128 5.45 -19.09 0.17
CA ALA A 128 6.54 -20.01 0.46
C ALA A 128 6.46 -20.60 1.87
N GLU A 129 5.91 -19.85 2.82
CA GLU A 129 5.88 -20.19 4.24
C GLU A 129 4.44 -20.41 4.76
N PHE A 130 3.41 -20.29 3.90
CA PHE A 130 2.01 -20.34 4.34
C PHE A 130 1.67 -21.70 4.97
N PRO A 131 1.04 -21.73 6.15
CA PRO A 131 0.64 -23.00 6.76
C PRO A 131 -0.43 -23.70 5.91
N THR A 132 -0.21 -24.97 5.58
CA THR A 132 -1.09 -25.76 4.70
C THR A 132 -2.00 -26.72 5.46
N GLU A 133 -2.02 -26.69 6.80
CA GLU A 133 -2.98 -27.50 7.55
C GLU A 133 -4.41 -27.08 7.22
N GLY A 134 -5.26 -28.03 6.84
CA GLY A 134 -6.64 -27.77 6.40
C GLY A 134 -6.78 -27.48 4.89
N ALA A 135 -5.69 -27.41 4.13
CA ALA A 135 -5.76 -27.33 2.68
C ALA A 135 -6.31 -28.63 2.07
N ASN A 136 -7.09 -28.50 0.99
CA ASN A 136 -7.61 -29.62 0.20
C ASN A 136 -7.23 -29.45 -1.29
N PRO A 137 -6.22 -30.19 -1.78
CA PRO A 137 -5.77 -30.13 -3.17
C PRO A 137 -6.86 -30.47 -4.21
N GLU A 138 -7.89 -31.21 -3.82
CA GLU A 138 -8.97 -31.62 -4.74
C GLU A 138 -9.94 -30.48 -5.08
N LEU A 139 -9.90 -29.35 -4.35
CA LEU A 139 -10.78 -28.20 -4.58
C LEU A 139 -10.47 -27.43 -5.88
N GLY A 140 -9.27 -27.61 -6.46
CA GLY A 140 -8.86 -26.98 -7.73
C GLY A 140 -8.94 -25.44 -7.73
N ILE A 141 -8.86 -24.81 -8.92
CA ILE A 141 -9.07 -23.36 -9.09
C ILE A 141 -10.56 -23.10 -9.42
N PRO A 142 -11.35 -22.45 -8.53
CA PRO A 142 -12.72 -22.08 -8.86
C PRO A 142 -12.79 -21.15 -10.10
N GLU A 143 -13.70 -21.45 -11.03
CA GLU A 143 -13.98 -20.61 -12.22
C GLU A 143 -14.33 -19.16 -11.84
N SER A 144 -14.91 -18.96 -10.64
CA SER A 144 -15.26 -17.65 -10.08
C SER A 144 -14.07 -16.75 -9.76
N LEU A 145 -12.85 -17.27 -9.64
CA LEU A 145 -11.62 -16.47 -9.48
C LEU A 145 -11.18 -15.77 -10.77
N ARG A 146 -11.77 -16.14 -11.92
CA ARG A 146 -11.48 -15.52 -13.23
C ARG A 146 -12.37 -14.30 -13.52
N LYS A 147 -13.43 -14.07 -12.75
CA LYS A 147 -14.38 -12.94 -12.91
C LYS A 147 -14.26 -11.94 -11.74
N PRO A 148 -14.63 -10.65 -11.90
CA PRO A 148 -14.72 -9.72 -10.79
C PRO A 148 -15.76 -10.21 -9.78
N GLN A 149 -15.35 -10.53 -8.55
CA GLN A 149 -16.17 -11.25 -7.56
C GLN A 149 -17.18 -10.37 -6.77
N ASN A 150 -17.36 -9.09 -7.12
CA ASN A 150 -18.35 -8.23 -6.47
C ASN A 150 -19.66 -8.19 -7.26
N THR A 151 -20.17 -9.35 -7.72
CA THR A 151 -21.52 -9.45 -8.31
C THR A 151 -22.46 -10.22 -7.39
N PRO A 152 -23.77 -9.87 -7.35
CA PRO A 152 -24.75 -10.50 -6.44
C PRO A 152 -24.93 -12.02 -6.62
N GLU A 153 -24.45 -12.60 -7.71
CA GLU A 153 -24.58 -14.03 -8.03
C GLU A 153 -23.67 -14.95 -7.19
N SER A 154 -22.81 -14.43 -6.32
CA SER A 154 -22.08 -15.27 -5.34
C SER A 154 -22.96 -15.76 -4.17
N ALA A 155 -24.27 -15.48 -4.20
CA ALA A 155 -25.23 -15.85 -3.18
C ALA A 155 -25.79 -17.27 -3.39
N ALA A 156 -24.99 -18.29 -3.11
CA ALA A 156 -25.41 -19.58 -2.55
C ALA A 156 -24.21 -20.53 -2.48
N LEU A 157 -23.54 -20.59 -1.34
CA LEU A 157 -22.79 -21.79 -0.98
C LEU A 157 -23.82 -22.81 -0.48
N GLY A 158 -23.88 -23.98 -1.11
CA GLY A 158 -24.77 -25.05 -0.69
C GLY A 158 -24.38 -25.59 0.70
N TRP A 159 -25.31 -26.23 1.39
CA TRP A 159 -25.08 -26.80 2.73
C TRP A 159 -23.98 -27.89 2.72
N ASP A 160 -23.74 -28.53 1.57
CA ASP A 160 -22.63 -29.49 1.36
C ASP A 160 -21.25 -28.80 1.24
N ASP A 161 -21.18 -27.50 0.88
CA ASP A 161 -19.92 -26.71 0.89
C ASP A 161 -19.50 -26.32 2.32
N MET A 162 -20.40 -26.35 3.30
CA MET A 162 -20.14 -25.96 4.70
C MET A 162 -19.15 -26.93 5.38
N LEU A 163 -19.09 -28.19 4.93
CA LEU A 163 -18.09 -29.19 5.35
C LEU A 163 -16.69 -28.94 4.74
N SER A 164 -16.58 -28.07 3.73
CA SER A 164 -15.32 -27.63 3.09
C SER A 164 -14.78 -26.28 3.59
N ALA A 165 -15.45 -25.68 4.59
CA ALA A 165 -15.06 -24.43 5.25
C ALA A 165 -13.59 -24.42 5.75
N GLN A 166 -13.05 -25.59 6.07
CA GLN A 166 -11.68 -25.76 6.55
C GLN A 166 -10.59 -25.41 5.52
N ALA A 167 -10.92 -25.35 4.23
CA ALA A 167 -9.96 -25.01 3.18
C ALA A 167 -10.15 -23.60 2.60
N SER A 168 -11.00 -22.76 3.19
CA SER A 168 -11.27 -21.41 2.67
C SER A 168 -10.42 -20.33 3.33
N VAL A 169 -9.90 -19.41 2.50
CA VAL A 169 -9.08 -18.27 2.91
C VAL A 169 -9.74 -16.99 2.43
N LEU A 170 -10.15 -16.12 3.35
CA LEU A 170 -10.65 -14.79 3.05
C LEU A 170 -9.45 -13.85 2.80
N VAL A 171 -9.42 -13.16 1.66
CA VAL A 171 -8.28 -12.34 1.23
C VAL A 171 -8.70 -10.87 1.17
N PHE A 172 -8.31 -10.10 2.19
CA PHE A 172 -8.53 -8.66 2.24
C PHE A 172 -7.43 -7.90 1.49
N GLU A 173 -7.84 -7.18 0.45
CA GLU A 173 -6.91 -6.51 -0.45
C GLU A 173 -7.52 -5.28 -1.14
N GLY A 174 -6.68 -4.56 -1.89
CA GLY A 174 -7.10 -3.43 -2.70
C GLY A 174 -7.58 -3.85 -4.09
N ALA A 175 -8.38 -3.00 -4.73
CA ALA A 175 -8.95 -3.27 -6.06
C ALA A 175 -7.89 -3.64 -7.11
N ASN A 176 -6.71 -3.01 -7.04
CA ASN A 176 -5.58 -3.21 -7.96
C ASN A 176 -4.53 -4.22 -7.46
N ALA A 177 -4.84 -5.02 -6.43
CA ALA A 177 -3.91 -6.03 -5.93
C ALA A 177 -3.68 -7.12 -6.99
N ARG A 178 -2.40 -7.47 -7.20
CA ARG A 178 -2.01 -8.54 -8.13
C ARG A 178 -2.60 -9.88 -7.65
N PRO A 179 -3.02 -10.77 -8.56
CA PRO A 179 -3.65 -12.03 -8.18
C PRO A 179 -2.69 -13.05 -7.56
N THR A 180 -1.38 -12.77 -7.54
CA THR A 180 -0.29 -13.68 -7.12
C THR A 180 -0.60 -14.43 -5.83
N LEU A 181 -1.04 -13.75 -4.76
CA LEU A 181 -1.35 -14.42 -3.49
C LEU A 181 -2.56 -15.35 -3.61
N ARG A 182 -3.64 -14.90 -4.26
CA ARG A 182 -4.87 -15.69 -4.41
C ARG A 182 -4.63 -16.93 -5.26
N GLU A 183 -3.96 -16.76 -6.40
CA GLU A 183 -3.59 -17.87 -7.29
C GLU A 183 -2.65 -18.86 -6.58
N GLY A 184 -1.68 -18.36 -5.82
CA GLY A 184 -0.78 -19.22 -5.07
C GLY A 184 -1.47 -19.98 -3.93
N LEU A 185 -2.38 -19.36 -3.19
CA LEU A 185 -3.16 -20.02 -2.13
C LEU A 185 -3.99 -21.17 -2.72
N VAL A 186 -4.54 -20.98 -3.91
CA VAL A 186 -5.22 -22.04 -4.65
C VAL A 186 -4.26 -23.15 -5.06
N GLY A 187 -3.05 -22.81 -5.51
CA GLY A 187 -1.99 -23.80 -5.76
C GLY A 187 -1.59 -24.60 -4.52
N LEU A 188 -1.78 -24.04 -3.31
CA LEU A 188 -1.57 -24.73 -2.03
C LEU A 188 -2.77 -25.58 -1.58
N GLY A 189 -3.88 -25.61 -2.35
CA GLY A 189 -5.09 -26.36 -2.03
C GLY A 189 -6.14 -25.58 -1.23
N PHE A 190 -6.06 -24.24 -1.19
CA PHE A 190 -7.08 -23.42 -0.54
C PHE A 190 -8.07 -22.82 -1.54
N ARG A 191 -9.33 -22.64 -1.12
CA ARG A 191 -10.26 -21.73 -1.80
C ARG A 191 -9.97 -20.30 -1.38
N ALA A 192 -9.40 -19.48 -2.27
CA ALA A 192 -9.19 -18.06 -2.02
C ALA A 192 -10.47 -17.26 -2.31
N VAL A 193 -11.06 -16.62 -1.30
CA VAL A 193 -12.24 -15.75 -1.43
C VAL A 193 -11.80 -14.30 -1.33
N ARG A 194 -12.02 -13.52 -2.39
CA ARG A 194 -11.51 -12.14 -2.47
C ARG A 194 -12.47 -11.16 -1.79
N ALA A 195 -11.93 -10.32 -0.91
CA ALA A 195 -12.62 -9.17 -0.32
C ALA A 195 -11.87 -7.88 -0.68
N VAL A 196 -12.42 -7.13 -1.64
CA VAL A 196 -11.90 -5.79 -1.98
C VAL A 196 -12.46 -4.79 -1.00
N VAL A 197 -11.59 -4.20 -0.20
CA VAL A 197 -12.00 -3.26 0.87
C VAL A 197 -11.54 -1.82 0.64
N TYR A 198 -10.61 -1.62 -0.28
CA TYR A 198 -10.17 -0.28 -0.67
C TYR A 198 -9.73 -0.22 -2.13
N GLU A 199 -9.62 0.99 -2.64
CA GLU A 199 -9.02 1.32 -3.92
C GLU A 199 -8.02 2.46 -3.76
N MET A 200 -7.07 2.57 -4.68
CA MET A 200 -6.16 3.70 -4.71
C MET A 200 -6.76 4.76 -5.64
N VAL A 201 -7.00 5.95 -5.11
CA VAL A 201 -7.56 7.08 -5.87
C VAL A 201 -6.61 8.26 -5.85
N PRO A 202 -6.67 9.17 -6.84
CA PRO A 202 -5.91 10.40 -6.80
C PRO A 202 -6.15 11.18 -5.51
N ALA A 203 -5.10 11.75 -4.93
CA ALA A 203 -5.23 12.56 -3.73
C ALA A 203 -5.88 13.91 -4.08
N THR A 204 -7.14 14.07 -3.71
CA THR A 204 -7.89 15.34 -3.86
C THR A 204 -7.65 16.25 -2.66
N ALA A 205 -7.83 17.56 -2.83
CA ALA A 205 -7.63 18.54 -1.75
C ALA A 205 -8.47 18.26 -0.49
N SER A 206 -9.63 17.62 -0.64
CA SER A 206 -10.52 17.25 0.48
C SER A 206 -10.04 16.04 1.29
N ALA A 207 -9.11 15.25 0.76
CA ALA A 207 -8.59 14.03 1.39
C ALA A 207 -7.17 14.19 1.96
N LEU A 208 -6.59 15.39 1.82
CA LEU A 208 -5.25 15.69 2.31
C LEU A 208 -5.28 16.02 3.79
N GLU A 209 -4.28 15.55 4.51
CA GLU A 209 -4.05 15.89 5.91
C GLU A 209 -3.31 17.23 6.05
N ALA A 210 -3.31 17.79 7.25
CA ALA A 210 -2.57 19.01 7.54
C ALA A 210 -1.07 18.85 7.24
N GLY A 211 -0.51 19.78 6.47
CA GLY A 211 0.89 19.74 6.03
C GLY A 211 1.13 19.01 4.70
N GLU A 212 0.08 18.48 4.06
CA GLU A 212 0.15 17.90 2.73
C GLU A 212 -0.32 18.88 1.65
N ILE A 213 0.17 18.68 0.42
CA ILE A 213 -0.21 19.45 -0.75
C ILE A 213 -0.73 18.55 -1.86
N SER A 214 -1.65 19.09 -2.67
CA SER A 214 -2.23 18.34 -3.79
C SER A 214 -1.20 18.14 -4.91
N CYS A 215 -1.45 17.17 -5.79
CA CYS A 215 -0.64 16.98 -7.00
C CYS A 215 -0.62 18.24 -7.88
N VAL A 216 -1.72 19.00 -7.93
CA VAL A 216 -1.80 20.28 -8.66
C VAL A 216 -0.83 21.30 -8.05
N ASN A 217 -0.90 21.51 -6.73
CA ASN A 217 -0.02 22.46 -6.04
C ASN A 217 1.45 22.03 -6.12
N ALA A 218 1.72 20.72 -6.04
CA ALA A 218 3.06 20.17 -6.21
C ALA A 218 3.64 20.48 -7.60
N ARG A 219 2.83 20.37 -8.66
CA ARG A 219 3.23 20.76 -10.02
C ARG A 219 3.44 22.26 -10.17
N GLU A 220 2.63 23.08 -9.53
CA GLU A 220 2.82 24.55 -9.52
C GLU A 220 4.12 24.95 -8.84
N LEU A 221 4.48 24.30 -7.73
CA LEU A 221 5.77 24.47 -7.05
C LEU A 221 6.95 24.04 -7.91
N ILE A 222 6.83 22.93 -8.65
CA ILE A 222 7.83 22.48 -9.63
C ILE A 222 7.98 23.49 -10.76
N ALA A 223 6.86 24.03 -11.27
CA ALA A 223 6.87 24.98 -12.37
C ALA A 223 7.40 26.38 -11.98
N GLY A 224 7.52 26.68 -10.68
CA GLY A 224 7.88 28.01 -10.18
C GLY A 224 6.83 29.08 -10.50
N ALA A 225 5.56 28.67 -10.71
CA ALA A 225 4.49 29.54 -11.23
C ALA A 225 3.72 30.33 -10.15
N GLY A 226 4.05 30.15 -8.86
CA GLY A 226 3.42 30.85 -7.74
C GLY A 226 4.21 32.08 -7.29
N SER A 227 3.52 33.21 -7.06
CA SER A 227 4.15 34.50 -6.74
C SER A 227 4.80 34.63 -5.35
N ASN A 228 4.74 33.59 -4.50
CA ASN A 228 5.18 33.67 -3.10
C ASN A 228 5.77 32.37 -2.50
N SER A 229 6.01 31.31 -3.29
CA SER A 229 6.60 30.07 -2.78
C SER A 229 7.92 29.74 -3.49
N ALA A 230 8.95 29.40 -2.71
CA ALA A 230 10.24 28.98 -3.25
C ALA A 230 10.08 27.72 -4.10
N ALA A 231 10.80 27.65 -5.23
CA ALA A 231 10.80 26.50 -6.12
C ALA A 231 11.30 25.23 -5.40
N VAL A 232 10.88 24.06 -5.88
CA VAL A 232 11.37 22.77 -5.38
C VAL A 232 12.80 22.54 -5.88
N ASP A 233 13.72 22.23 -4.97
CA ASP A 233 15.12 21.95 -5.32
C ASP A 233 15.34 20.46 -5.65
N VAL A 234 14.64 19.56 -4.97
CA VAL A 234 14.74 18.10 -5.18
C VAL A 234 13.37 17.44 -5.04
N ILE A 235 13.07 16.51 -5.96
CA ILE A 235 11.92 15.61 -5.83
C ILE A 235 12.39 14.30 -5.20
N VAL A 236 11.66 13.80 -4.22
CA VAL A 236 11.89 12.48 -3.62
C VAL A 236 10.75 11.55 -4.04
N ALA A 237 11.08 10.58 -4.89
CA ALA A 237 10.12 9.68 -5.48
C ALA A 237 10.26 8.25 -4.94
N THR A 238 9.14 7.72 -4.43
CA THR A 238 9.10 6.40 -3.76
C THR A 238 8.45 5.31 -4.61
N ALA A 239 7.97 5.63 -5.81
CA ALA A 239 7.49 4.65 -6.78
C ALA A 239 7.51 5.23 -8.20
N PRO A 240 7.68 4.40 -9.24
CA PRO A 240 7.61 4.83 -10.64
C PRO A 240 6.29 5.53 -10.98
N SER A 241 5.17 4.94 -10.57
CA SER A 241 3.83 5.47 -10.87
C SER A 241 3.59 6.83 -10.24
N ARG A 242 4.08 7.06 -9.01
CA ARG A 242 3.97 8.33 -8.31
C ARG A 242 4.80 9.42 -8.98
N LEU A 243 6.01 9.09 -9.43
CA LEU A 243 6.84 10.02 -10.17
C LEU A 243 6.13 10.43 -11.48
N LYS A 244 5.66 9.45 -12.25
CA LYS A 244 4.96 9.68 -13.51
C LYS A 244 3.68 10.50 -13.33
N GLU A 245 2.93 10.21 -12.27
CA GLU A 245 1.75 10.99 -11.90
C GLU A 245 2.11 12.44 -11.55
N LEU A 246 3.21 12.69 -10.86
CA LEU A 246 3.66 14.04 -10.53
C LEU A 246 4.08 14.83 -11.79
N VAL A 247 4.98 14.29 -12.60
CA VAL A 247 5.65 15.02 -13.69
C VAL A 247 4.95 14.90 -15.05
N GLY A 248 4.01 13.96 -15.18
CA GLY A 248 3.31 13.66 -16.43
C GLY A 248 4.03 12.65 -17.33
N GLU A 249 3.37 12.28 -18.42
CA GLU A 249 3.85 11.27 -19.38
C GLU A 249 5.04 11.74 -20.23
N ASN A 250 5.11 13.04 -20.51
CA ASN A 250 6.15 13.63 -21.35
C ASN A 250 6.61 14.97 -20.77
N PRO A 251 7.32 14.94 -19.62
CA PRO A 251 7.79 16.15 -18.95
C PRO A 251 8.87 16.84 -19.80
N ASN A 252 9.05 18.15 -19.61
CA ASN A 252 10.26 18.83 -20.07
C ASN A 252 11.37 18.63 -19.03
N PRO A 253 12.40 17.79 -19.26
CA PRO A 253 13.36 17.43 -18.21
C PRO A 253 14.17 18.63 -17.67
N ALA A 254 14.36 19.68 -18.48
CA ALA A 254 15.06 20.89 -18.05
C ALA A 254 14.29 21.71 -17.00
N ARG A 255 12.98 21.48 -16.86
CA ARG A 255 12.12 22.14 -15.88
C ARG A 255 11.81 21.28 -14.66
N ILE A 256 12.26 20.03 -14.64
CA ILE A 256 12.01 19.11 -13.53
C ILE A 256 13.23 19.11 -12.60
N PRO A 257 13.04 19.37 -11.29
CA PRO A 257 14.11 19.22 -10.30
C PRO A 257 14.69 17.81 -10.31
N PRO A 258 15.97 17.63 -9.94
CA PRO A 258 16.56 16.31 -9.86
C PRO A 258 15.82 15.41 -8.87
N VAL A 259 15.79 14.11 -9.16
CA VAL A 259 14.98 13.14 -8.43
C VAL A 259 15.85 12.23 -7.55
N ALA A 260 15.62 12.23 -6.25
CA ALA A 260 16.08 11.17 -5.35
C ALA A 260 15.12 9.97 -5.46
N ALA A 261 15.58 8.90 -6.10
CA ALA A 261 14.80 7.69 -6.33
C ALA A 261 15.03 6.66 -5.20
N ILE A 262 13.96 6.13 -4.61
CA ILE A 262 14.04 5.12 -3.53
C ILE A 262 14.71 3.80 -3.94
N GLY A 263 14.74 3.51 -5.23
CA GLY A 263 15.29 2.26 -5.73
C GLY A 263 15.26 2.16 -7.26
N ARG A 264 15.80 1.03 -7.76
CA ARG A 264 16.08 0.79 -9.19
C ARG A 264 14.88 0.97 -10.12
N THR A 265 13.70 0.54 -9.71
CA THR A 265 12.49 0.68 -10.55
C THR A 265 12.10 2.13 -10.74
N THR A 266 12.20 2.96 -9.70
CA THR A 266 11.95 4.41 -9.80
C THR A 266 13.06 5.11 -10.58
N ALA A 267 14.32 4.70 -10.41
CA ALA A 267 15.44 5.23 -11.18
C ALA A 267 15.29 4.98 -12.68
N ARG A 268 14.89 3.76 -13.06
CA ARG A 268 14.58 3.43 -14.46
C ARG A 268 13.48 4.31 -15.05
N MET A 269 12.45 4.64 -14.26
CA MET A 269 11.43 5.61 -14.70
C MET A 269 12.02 7.01 -14.89
N CYS A 270 12.97 7.44 -14.05
CA CYS A 270 13.70 8.69 -14.29
C CYS A 270 14.47 8.65 -15.61
N GLU A 271 15.16 7.55 -15.92
CA GLU A 271 15.90 7.37 -17.18
C GLU A 271 14.96 7.41 -18.40
N GLU A 272 13.83 6.69 -18.34
CA GLU A 272 12.80 6.68 -19.38
C GLU A 272 12.22 8.07 -19.63
N LEU A 273 12.10 8.90 -18.59
CA LEU A 273 11.62 10.29 -18.67
C LEU A 273 12.76 11.32 -18.90
N GLY A 274 14.01 10.89 -19.04
CA GLY A 274 15.17 11.77 -19.23
C GLY A 274 15.52 12.66 -18.03
N LEU A 275 15.08 12.31 -16.82
CA LEU A 275 15.23 13.11 -15.60
C LEU A 275 16.59 12.88 -14.93
N ARG A 276 17.23 13.97 -14.50
CA ARG A 276 18.40 13.89 -13.60
C ARG A 276 17.97 13.23 -12.30
N HIS A 277 18.72 12.23 -11.85
CA HIS A 277 18.34 11.49 -10.65
C HIS A 277 19.55 10.91 -9.92
N ARG A 278 19.33 10.54 -8.67
CA ARG A 278 20.23 9.72 -7.86
C ARG A 278 19.43 8.64 -7.16
N THR A 279 19.94 7.41 -7.15
CA THR A 279 19.28 6.28 -6.51
C THR A 279 19.81 6.10 -5.09
N ALA A 280 18.91 5.95 -4.12
CA ALA A 280 19.27 5.58 -2.76
C ALA A 280 19.96 4.20 -2.73
N ALA A 281 20.99 4.04 -1.90
CA ALA A 281 21.74 2.77 -1.79
C ALA A 281 20.86 1.62 -1.26
N SER A 282 19.86 1.95 -0.44
CA SER A 282 18.85 1.05 0.10
C SER A 282 17.50 1.77 0.19
N PRO A 283 16.36 1.04 0.24
CA PRO A 283 15.04 1.64 0.37
C PRO A 283 14.74 2.06 1.83
N THR A 284 15.68 2.77 2.45
CA THR A 284 15.58 3.26 3.84
C THR A 284 15.50 4.79 3.87
N PRO A 285 14.86 5.39 4.89
CA PRO A 285 14.79 6.85 5.04
C PRO A 285 16.16 7.53 4.99
N GLU A 286 17.18 6.95 5.61
CA GLU A 286 18.53 7.50 5.74
C GLU A 286 19.27 7.49 4.40
N ALA A 287 19.20 6.38 3.65
CA ALA A 287 19.82 6.29 2.33
C ALA A 287 19.13 7.22 1.32
N LEU A 288 17.81 7.42 1.45
CA LEU A 288 17.07 8.37 0.63
C LEU A 288 17.40 9.81 0.97
N ALA A 289 17.54 10.14 2.25
CA ALA A 289 17.98 11.44 2.74
C ALA A 289 19.37 11.81 2.21
N LEU A 290 20.32 10.86 2.25
CA LEU A 290 21.65 11.03 1.67
C LEU A 290 21.58 11.34 0.18
N ALA A 291 20.80 10.57 -0.59
CA ALA A 291 20.63 10.81 -2.02
C ALA A 291 20.04 12.20 -2.31
N ALA A 292 19.09 12.67 -1.50
CA ALA A 292 18.51 14.01 -1.64
C ALA A 292 19.54 15.12 -1.35
N ILE A 293 20.33 15.00 -0.28
CA ILE A 293 21.37 15.98 0.06
C ILE A 293 22.48 16.03 -1.00
N GLU A 294 22.87 14.88 -1.56
CA GLU A 294 23.87 14.86 -2.63
C GLU A 294 23.38 15.58 -3.90
N LEU A 295 22.08 15.51 -4.19
CA LEU A 295 21.47 16.28 -5.27
C LEU A 295 21.41 17.78 -4.97
N LEU A 296 21.14 18.17 -3.71
CA LEU A 296 21.16 19.58 -3.29
C LEU A 296 22.53 20.23 -3.44
N HIS A 297 23.63 19.47 -3.26
CA HIS A 297 24.99 19.99 -3.45
C HIS A 297 25.44 20.04 -4.92
N SER A 298 24.72 19.38 -5.83
CA SER A 298 25.06 19.30 -7.25
C SER A 298 24.09 20.07 -8.15
N ALA A 299 23.19 20.85 -7.55
CA ALA A 299 22.29 21.81 -8.20
C ALA A 299 22.91 23.21 -8.18
#